data_AF-A0A8H7K8T1-F1
#
_entry.id   AF-A0A8H7K8T1-F1
#
_cell.length_a   1.000
_cell.length_b   1.000
_cell.length_c   1.000
_cell.angle_alpha   90.00
_cell.angle_beta   90.00
_cell.angle_gamma   90.00
#
_symmetry.space_group_name_H-M   'P 1'
#
loop_
_entity.id
_entity.type
_entity.pdbx_description
1 polymer ?
#
loop_
_entity_poly.entity_id
_entity_poly.type
_entity_poly.pdbx_seq_one_letter_code
_entity_poly.pdbx_strand_id
1 'polypeptide(L)'
;MHPSYGSCELTWFRIYRCASLLPYPVPFYLRPAAWYIQKQYMKLVKDQWVIGHAMNMQEKINKPYSDWGRVSYDPPKGLKIILPSNSHNDFPFSVVPDHIVSCGPIVRVAKPVEETDPDLAAWLKRRPTVFINLGSHVIHDKNATSELSAAVHSLLDEARKAKQEIQVLWKMNKSAGGQEEGQKSAVSSAMNGHADNDRIRIVDWLETEPISILRSENVICSVNHGGANSYFEAVRYVTLRPTCPPA
;
A
#
# COMPACT_ATOMS: atom_id res chain seq x y z
N MET A 1 -20.79 -30.35 29.26
CA MET A 1 -21.89 -29.59 28.60
C MET A 1 -21.35 -29.05 27.29
N HIS A 2 -21.65 -29.72 26.18
CA HIS A 2 -21.34 -29.24 24.84
C HIS A 2 -22.35 -28.14 24.47
N PRO A 3 -21.92 -26.90 24.15
CA PRO A 3 -22.81 -25.95 23.50
C PRO A 3 -22.97 -26.39 22.05
N SER A 4 -24.23 -26.55 21.64
CA SER A 4 -24.67 -26.81 20.29
C SER A 4 -24.17 -25.72 19.34
N TYR A 5 -23.30 -26.07 18.40
CA TYR A 5 -23.00 -25.24 17.24
C TYR A 5 -24.24 -25.21 16.34
N GLY A 6 -25.05 -24.15 16.47
CA GLY A 6 -26.08 -23.82 15.50
C GLY A 6 -25.44 -23.55 14.14
N SER A 7 -25.86 -24.34 13.15
CA SER A 7 -25.69 -24.18 11.70
C SER A 7 -24.95 -22.93 11.23
N CYS A 8 -23.64 -23.03 11.13
CA CYS A 8 -22.74 -22.03 10.53
C CYS A 8 -22.37 -22.49 9.11
N GLU A 9 -23.36 -22.78 8.26
CA GLU A 9 -23.12 -23.36 6.92
C GLU A 9 -22.87 -22.33 5.80
N LEU A 10 -22.76 -21.03 6.10
CA LEU A 10 -22.55 -19.99 5.06
C LEU A 10 -21.42 -18.98 5.37
N THR A 11 -20.57 -19.26 6.35
CA THR A 11 -19.51 -18.34 6.81
C THR A 11 -18.12 -18.62 6.21
N TRP A 12 -17.90 -19.79 5.59
CA TRP A 12 -16.58 -20.15 5.05
C TRP A 12 -16.11 -19.28 3.88
N PHE A 13 -17.03 -18.69 3.11
CA PHE A 13 -16.69 -17.79 2.00
C PHE A 13 -16.45 -16.33 2.43
N ARG A 14 -16.55 -16.01 3.73
CA ARG A 14 -16.26 -14.66 4.27
C ARG A 14 -14.80 -14.48 4.71
N ILE A 15 -13.93 -15.45 4.46
CA ILE A 15 -12.58 -15.47 5.02
C ILE A 15 -11.58 -14.66 4.18
N TYR A 16 -11.13 -13.58 4.81
CA TYR A 16 -9.81 -12.94 4.82
C TYR A 16 -9.08 -12.71 3.48
N ARG A 17 -9.09 -11.43 3.08
CA ARG A 17 -8.34 -10.83 1.96
C ARG A 17 -6.82 -10.69 2.23
N CYS A 18 -6.27 -11.33 3.27
CA CYS A 18 -4.85 -11.15 3.57
C CYS A 18 -4.01 -11.77 2.45
N ALA A 19 -3.39 -10.91 1.64
CA ALA A 19 -2.39 -11.21 0.62
C ALA A 19 -2.83 -11.99 -0.64
N SER A 20 -4.14 -12.08 -0.96
CA SER A 20 -4.60 -12.84 -2.16
C SER A 20 -4.88 -11.99 -3.41
N LEU A 21 -4.99 -10.66 -3.28
CA LEU A 21 -5.39 -9.72 -4.35
C LEU A 21 -6.74 -10.04 -5.04
N LEU A 22 -7.54 -10.98 -4.53
CA LEU A 22 -8.83 -11.33 -5.12
C LEU A 22 -9.88 -10.22 -4.86
N PRO A 23 -10.73 -9.89 -5.85
CA PRO A 23 -11.83 -8.95 -5.65
C PRO A 23 -12.85 -9.50 -4.64
N TYR A 24 -13.55 -8.60 -3.94
CA TYR A 24 -14.60 -8.95 -2.97
C TYR A 24 -15.94 -8.31 -3.33
N PRO A 25 -17.08 -9.03 -3.24
CA PRO A 25 -17.18 -10.45 -2.90
C PRO A 25 -16.47 -11.34 -3.94
N VAL A 26 -15.89 -12.46 -3.50
CA VAL A 26 -15.10 -13.33 -4.39
C VAL A 26 -16.01 -13.87 -5.51
N PRO A 27 -15.73 -13.53 -6.78
CA PRO A 27 -16.48 -14.04 -7.92
C PRO A 27 -16.49 -15.57 -7.93
N PHE A 28 -17.59 -16.17 -8.39
CA PHE A 28 -17.75 -17.64 -8.36
C PHE A 28 -16.56 -18.37 -8.99
N TYR A 29 -16.08 -17.87 -10.14
CA TYR A 29 -14.96 -18.45 -10.88
C TYR A 29 -13.60 -18.35 -10.16
N LEU A 30 -13.47 -17.47 -9.15
CA LEU A 30 -12.25 -17.31 -8.34
C LEU A 30 -12.31 -18.06 -7.00
N ARG A 31 -13.45 -18.67 -6.64
CA ARG A 31 -13.59 -19.44 -5.40
C ARG A 31 -12.61 -20.62 -5.28
N PRO A 32 -12.31 -21.38 -6.36
CA PRO A 32 -11.30 -22.44 -6.28
C PRO A 32 -9.91 -21.90 -5.91
N ALA A 33 -9.53 -20.74 -6.47
CA ALA A 33 -8.26 -20.09 -6.16
C ALA A 33 -8.24 -19.58 -4.71
N ALA A 34 -9.32 -18.95 -4.25
CA ALA A 34 -9.46 -18.53 -2.85
C ALA A 34 -9.32 -19.72 -1.88
N TRP A 35 -9.96 -20.85 -2.19
CA TRP A 35 -9.85 -22.08 -1.41
C TRP A 35 -8.43 -22.65 -1.39
N TYR A 36 -7.76 -22.66 -2.55
CA TYR A 36 -6.37 -23.10 -2.64
C TYR A 36 -5.44 -22.25 -1.77
N ILE A 37 -5.54 -20.92 -1.86
CA ILE A 37 -4.74 -19.98 -1.05
C ILE A 37 -4.98 -20.22 0.44
N GLN A 38 -6.25 -20.34 0.84
CA GLN A 38 -6.60 -20.65 2.23
C GLN A 38 -5.97 -21.98 2.68
N LYS A 39 -6.01 -23.02 1.85
CA LYS A 39 -5.40 -24.32 2.17
C LYS A 39 -3.89 -24.21 2.32
N GLN A 40 -3.20 -23.40 1.52
CA GLN A 40 -1.76 -23.15 1.69
C GLN A 40 -1.48 -22.37 2.98
N TYR A 41 -2.28 -21.36 3.30
CA TYR A 41 -2.16 -20.61 4.55
C TYR A 41 -2.31 -21.52 5.78
N MET A 42 -3.26 -22.46 5.75
CA MET A 42 -3.44 -23.44 6.82
C MET A 42 -2.25 -24.39 6.99
N LYS A 43 -1.38 -24.56 5.98
CA LYS A 43 -0.14 -25.34 6.13
C LYS A 43 0.93 -24.56 6.90
N LEU A 44 0.96 -23.21 6.83
CA LEU A 44 1.88 -22.40 7.63
C LEU A 44 1.68 -22.63 9.15
N VAL A 45 0.45 -22.93 9.58
CA VAL A 45 0.15 -23.25 10.98
C VAL A 45 0.87 -24.52 11.46
N LYS A 46 1.28 -25.40 10.54
CA LYS A 46 2.03 -26.63 10.83
C LYS A 46 3.54 -26.48 10.56
N ASP A 47 3.99 -25.30 10.14
CA ASP A 47 5.38 -25.04 9.86
C ASP A 47 6.22 -25.16 11.14
N GLN A 48 7.19 -26.08 11.11
CA GLN A 48 8.05 -26.35 12.25
C GLN A 48 8.90 -25.13 12.64
N TRP A 49 9.21 -24.27 11.68
CA TRP A 49 9.93 -23.03 11.96
C TRP A 49 9.07 -22.06 12.78
N VAL A 50 7.79 -21.89 12.41
CA VAL A 50 6.86 -20.99 13.12
C VAL A 50 6.63 -21.48 14.55
N ILE A 51 6.38 -22.78 14.71
CA ILE A 51 6.18 -23.41 16.02
C ILE A 51 7.44 -23.31 16.87
N GLY A 52 8.60 -23.66 16.32
CA GLY A 52 9.88 -23.59 17.01
C GLY A 52 10.24 -22.16 17.43
N HIS A 53 9.97 -21.17 16.58
CA HIS A 53 10.16 -19.76 16.90
C HIS A 53 9.25 -19.31 18.04
N ALA A 54 7.96 -19.67 18.01
CA ALA A 54 7.01 -19.36 19.07
C ALA A 54 7.44 -19.96 20.43
N MET A 55 7.89 -21.22 20.45
CA MET A 55 8.39 -21.88 21.65
C MET A 55 9.66 -21.21 22.18
N ASN A 56 10.62 -20.89 21.30
CA ASN A 56 11.86 -20.20 21.66
C ASN A 56 11.58 -18.81 22.26
N MET A 57 10.65 -18.07 21.65
CA MET A 57 10.22 -16.76 22.16
C MET A 57 9.58 -16.90 23.53
N GLN A 58 8.66 -17.85 23.72
CA GLN A 58 8.01 -18.11 25.00
C GLN A 58 9.02 -18.47 26.10
N GLU A 59 10.00 -19.33 25.81
CA GLU A 59 11.07 -19.70 26.75
C GLU A 59 11.89 -18.47 27.18
N LYS A 60 12.26 -17.60 26.22
CA LYS A 60 13.06 -16.39 26.50
C LYS A 60 12.31 -15.32 27.28
N ILE A 61 11.03 -15.09 26.95
CA ILE A 61 10.24 -14.01 27.55
C ILE A 61 9.48 -14.46 28.80
N ASN A 62 9.44 -15.77 29.08
CA ASN A 62 8.68 -16.41 30.14
C ASN A 62 7.22 -15.93 30.22
N LYS A 63 6.60 -15.72 29.05
CA LYS A 63 5.20 -15.28 28.88
C LYS A 63 4.57 -16.00 27.70
N PRO A 64 3.24 -16.23 27.72
CA PRO A 64 2.53 -16.79 26.57
C PRO A 64 2.82 -15.97 25.31
N TYR A 65 3.38 -16.62 24.30
CA TYR A 65 3.55 -16.03 22.98
C TYR A 65 2.24 -16.15 22.21
N SER A 66 1.80 -15.06 21.59
CA SER A 66 0.67 -15.07 20.66
C SER A 66 1.05 -14.22 19.45
N ASP A 67 0.92 -14.79 18.27
CA ASP A 67 1.05 -14.04 17.02
C ASP A 67 -0.26 -13.31 16.68
N TRP A 68 -0.20 -12.47 15.65
CA TRP A 68 -1.35 -11.71 15.16
C TRP A 68 -2.48 -12.61 14.67
N GLY A 69 -2.17 -13.79 14.14
CA GLY A 69 -3.17 -14.77 13.72
C GLY A 69 -4.01 -15.22 14.91
N ARG A 70 -3.37 -15.68 16.00
CA ARG A 70 -4.07 -16.13 17.20
C ARG A 70 -4.86 -15.00 17.88
N VAL A 71 -4.31 -13.80 17.99
CA VAL A 71 -5.02 -12.64 18.58
C VAL A 71 -6.24 -12.24 17.76
N SER A 72 -6.22 -12.46 16.45
CA SER A 72 -7.35 -12.11 15.56
C SER A 72 -8.52 -13.11 15.63
N TYR A 73 -8.26 -14.37 15.97
CA TYR A 73 -9.30 -15.42 16.07
C TYR A 73 -9.81 -15.66 17.49
N ASP A 74 -8.93 -15.56 18.49
CA ASP A 74 -9.22 -15.88 19.90
C ASP A 74 -8.58 -14.81 20.81
N PRO A 75 -9.12 -13.58 20.83
CA PRO A 75 -8.55 -12.50 21.62
C PRO A 75 -8.76 -12.76 23.11
N PRO A 76 -7.76 -12.49 23.97
CA PRO A 76 -7.93 -12.50 25.42
C PRO A 76 -9.13 -11.65 25.87
N LYS A 77 -9.84 -12.10 26.89
CA LYS A 77 -11.00 -11.39 27.43
C LYS A 77 -10.62 -9.96 27.84
N GLY A 78 -11.34 -8.98 27.30
CA GLY A 78 -11.12 -7.56 27.58
C GLY A 78 -10.06 -6.88 26.72
N LEU A 79 -9.35 -7.62 25.85
CA LEU A 79 -8.43 -7.01 24.89
C LEU A 79 -9.21 -6.14 23.90
N LYS A 80 -8.75 -4.91 23.68
CA LYS A 80 -9.21 -4.05 22.58
C LYS A 80 -8.13 -3.99 21.51
N ILE A 81 -8.50 -4.25 20.26
CA ILE A 81 -7.63 -4.19 19.10
C ILE A 81 -7.95 -2.91 18.35
N ILE A 82 -6.99 -2.00 18.28
CA ILE A 82 -7.16 -0.75 17.53
C ILE A 82 -6.73 -1.00 16.09
N LEU A 83 -7.61 -0.69 15.14
CA LEU A 83 -7.29 -0.73 13.72
C LEU A 83 -6.94 0.66 13.21
N PRO A 84 -5.89 0.79 12.38
CA PRO A 84 -5.53 2.05 11.73
C PRO A 84 -6.48 2.41 10.58
N SER A 85 -7.51 1.60 10.33
CA SER A 85 -8.53 1.76 9.29
C SER A 85 -9.92 2.07 9.85
N ASN A 86 -10.86 2.39 8.96
CA ASN A 86 -12.28 2.49 9.21
C ASN A 86 -13.07 1.76 8.11
N SER A 87 -14.37 1.60 8.30
CA SER A 87 -15.23 0.87 7.35
C SER A 87 -15.32 1.50 5.96
N HIS A 88 -15.04 2.79 5.83
CA HIS A 88 -15.06 3.50 4.55
C HIS A 88 -13.80 3.22 3.72
N ASN A 89 -12.64 3.13 4.35
CA ASN A 89 -11.37 3.01 3.66
C ASN A 89 -10.75 1.61 3.63
N ASP A 90 -11.27 0.66 4.38
CA ASP A 90 -10.76 -0.70 4.38
C ASP A 90 -11.80 -1.60 3.75
N PHE A 91 -12.66 -2.22 4.56
CA PHE A 91 -13.73 -3.07 4.04
C PHE A 91 -15.08 -2.76 4.68
N PRO A 92 -16.17 -2.82 3.89
CA PRO A 92 -17.52 -2.69 4.40
C PRO A 92 -17.92 -4.01 5.10
N PHE A 93 -17.27 -4.32 6.22
CA PHE A 93 -17.69 -5.42 7.06
C PHE A 93 -19.04 -5.07 7.67
N SER A 94 -20.05 -5.88 7.39
CA SER A 94 -21.38 -5.73 8.00
C SER A 94 -21.40 -6.14 9.48
N VAL A 95 -20.37 -6.85 9.93
CA VAL A 95 -20.20 -7.27 11.32
C VAL A 95 -18.76 -6.95 11.72
N VAL A 96 -18.61 -6.04 12.68
CA VAL A 96 -17.33 -5.74 13.32
C VAL A 96 -17.41 -6.24 14.76
N PRO A 97 -16.52 -7.14 15.21
CA PRO A 97 -16.52 -7.61 16.59
C PRO A 97 -16.31 -6.46 17.60
N ASP A 98 -17.00 -6.49 18.74
CA ASP A 98 -16.95 -5.43 19.77
C ASP A 98 -15.56 -5.15 20.36
N HIS A 99 -14.64 -6.11 20.25
CA HIS A 99 -13.26 -5.97 20.71
C HIS A 99 -12.37 -5.24 19.69
N ILE A 100 -12.84 -5.02 18.47
CA ILE A 100 -12.15 -4.28 17.42
C ILE A 100 -12.64 -2.83 17.42
N VAL A 101 -11.70 -1.89 17.53
CA VAL A 101 -11.96 -0.45 17.55
C VAL A 101 -11.29 0.19 16.35
N SER A 102 -12.09 0.60 15.36
CA SER A 102 -11.59 1.31 14.18
C SER A 102 -11.33 2.78 14.50
N CYS A 103 -10.08 3.23 14.33
CA CYS A 103 -9.65 4.61 14.61
C CYS A 103 -9.06 5.30 13.37
N GLY A 104 -9.22 4.72 12.18
CA GLY A 104 -8.50 5.12 10.99
C GLY A 104 -9.09 6.26 10.14
N PRO A 105 -8.32 6.75 9.14
CA PRO A 105 -6.92 6.41 8.87
C PRO A 105 -5.98 7.04 9.91
N ILE A 106 -5.20 6.21 10.63
CA ILE A 106 -4.16 6.70 11.53
C ILE A 106 -2.93 7.01 10.68
N VAL A 107 -2.62 8.29 10.51
CA VAL A 107 -1.49 8.76 9.71
C VAL A 107 -0.62 9.71 10.53
N ARG A 108 0.66 9.80 10.18
CA ARG A 108 1.60 10.70 10.86
C ARG A 108 1.24 12.15 10.55
N VAL A 109 1.34 13.04 11.55
CA VAL A 109 1.31 14.48 11.32
C VAL A 109 2.65 14.91 10.74
N ALA A 110 2.64 15.57 9.59
CA ALA A 110 3.84 16.10 8.95
C ALA A 110 3.66 17.57 8.58
N LYS A 111 4.79 18.29 8.53
CA LYS A 111 4.84 19.68 8.10
C LYS A 111 4.50 19.79 6.60
N PRO A 112 3.90 20.90 6.15
CA PRO A 112 3.69 21.16 4.72
C PRO A 112 4.98 21.01 3.90
N VAL A 113 4.85 20.63 2.62
CA VAL A 113 6.01 20.48 1.73
C VAL A 113 6.76 21.80 1.58
N GLU A 114 6.06 22.94 1.60
CA GLU A 114 6.64 24.28 1.54
C GLU A 114 7.64 24.58 2.66
N GLU A 115 7.47 23.98 3.84
CA GLU A 115 8.37 24.20 4.98
C GLU A 115 9.60 23.30 4.95
N THR A 116 9.47 22.11 4.36
CA THR A 116 10.53 21.08 4.38
C THR A 116 11.34 21.04 3.09
N ASP A 117 10.70 21.33 1.95
CA ASP A 117 11.30 21.29 0.61
C ASP A 117 10.57 22.29 -0.32
N PRO A 118 10.91 23.60 -0.22
CA PRO A 118 10.29 24.65 -1.02
C PRO A 118 10.44 24.44 -2.53
N ASP A 119 11.55 23.86 -2.97
CA ASP A 119 11.84 23.60 -4.38
C ASP A 119 10.94 22.49 -4.93
N LEU A 120 10.73 21.43 -4.16
CA LEU A 120 9.74 20.40 -4.50
C LEU A 120 8.33 20.96 -4.47
N ALA A 121 7.99 21.81 -3.50
CA ALA A 121 6.68 22.47 -3.44
C ALA A 121 6.42 23.31 -4.70
N ALA A 122 7.40 24.09 -5.14
CA ALA A 122 7.32 24.90 -6.35
C ALA A 122 7.18 24.04 -7.62
N TRP A 123 7.89 22.90 -7.67
CA TRP A 123 7.77 21.96 -8.78
C TRP A 123 6.41 21.25 -8.81
N LEU A 124 5.89 20.81 -7.66
CA LEU A 124 4.57 20.16 -7.54
C LEU A 124 3.43 21.07 -8.01
N LYS A 125 3.51 22.39 -7.75
CA LYS A 125 2.49 23.36 -8.15
C LYS A 125 2.38 23.59 -9.66
N ARG A 126 3.35 23.11 -10.46
CA ARG A 126 3.34 23.35 -11.91
C ARG A 126 2.23 22.58 -12.60
N ARG A 127 1.98 21.32 -12.20
CA ARG A 127 1.09 20.40 -12.92
C ARG A 127 0.52 19.31 -11.99
N PRO A 128 -0.67 18.77 -12.31
CA PRO A 128 -1.13 17.49 -11.76
C PRO A 128 -0.04 16.42 -11.80
N THR A 129 0.23 15.80 -10.66
CA THR A 129 1.39 14.93 -10.44
C THR A 129 0.96 13.49 -10.17
N VAL A 130 1.58 12.54 -10.86
CA VAL A 130 1.59 11.13 -10.46
C VAL A 130 2.79 10.89 -9.56
N PHE A 131 2.54 10.43 -8.34
CA PHE A 131 3.58 10.17 -7.34
C PHE A 131 3.85 8.67 -7.23
N ILE A 132 5.05 8.26 -7.60
CA ILE A 132 5.52 6.87 -7.55
C ILE A 132 6.48 6.72 -6.38
N ASN A 133 6.06 5.98 -5.34
CA ASN A 133 6.87 5.68 -4.17
C ASN A 133 6.59 4.25 -3.69
N LEU A 134 7.51 3.34 -3.99
CA LEU A 134 7.39 1.92 -3.68
C LEU A 134 8.00 1.57 -2.31
N GLY A 135 8.29 2.56 -1.47
CA GLY A 135 8.83 2.35 -0.13
C GLY A 135 10.34 2.20 -0.10
N SER A 136 10.90 1.92 1.08
CA SER A 136 12.35 1.77 1.31
C SER A 136 12.88 0.38 0.96
N HIS A 137 12.02 -0.65 1.00
CA HIS A 137 12.42 -2.05 0.88
C HIS A 137 12.29 -2.62 -0.53
N VAL A 138 11.62 -1.90 -1.44
CA VAL A 138 11.51 -2.35 -2.84
C VAL A 138 12.79 -1.96 -3.56
N ILE A 139 13.52 -2.98 -3.98
CA ILE A 139 14.72 -2.86 -4.81
C ILE A 139 14.31 -3.18 -6.24
N HIS A 140 14.51 -2.23 -7.15
CA HIS A 140 14.25 -2.45 -8.57
C HIS A 140 15.44 -3.15 -9.22
N ASP A 141 15.19 -4.30 -9.83
CA ASP A 141 16.13 -4.84 -10.81
C ASP A 141 16.02 -4.05 -12.14
N LYS A 142 16.94 -4.33 -13.07
CA LYS A 142 16.97 -3.67 -14.39
C LYS A 142 15.66 -3.84 -15.17
N ASN A 143 15.06 -5.02 -15.12
CA ASN A 143 13.85 -5.32 -15.89
C ASN A 143 12.66 -4.55 -15.34
N ALA A 144 12.44 -4.61 -14.03
CA ALA A 144 11.37 -3.87 -13.35
C ALA A 144 11.52 -2.36 -13.55
N THR A 145 12.76 -1.84 -13.55
CA THR A 145 13.01 -0.42 -13.84
C THR A 145 12.64 -0.08 -15.28
N SER A 146 13.05 -0.91 -16.25
CA SER A 146 12.73 -0.73 -17.68
C SER A 146 11.23 -0.73 -17.95
N GLU A 147 10.50 -1.70 -17.39
CA GLU A 147 9.05 -1.81 -17.55
C GLU A 147 8.32 -0.59 -16.94
N LEU A 148 8.72 -0.17 -15.73
CA LEU A 148 8.13 0.99 -15.09
C LEU A 148 8.44 2.28 -15.86
N SER A 149 9.66 2.41 -16.40
CA SER A 149 10.04 3.49 -17.31
C SER A 149 9.18 3.53 -18.58
N ALA A 150 8.95 2.39 -19.22
CA ALA A 150 8.09 2.29 -20.40
C ALA A 150 6.62 2.64 -20.08
N ALA A 151 6.14 2.26 -18.90
CA ALA A 151 4.81 2.63 -18.42
C ALA A 151 4.69 4.15 -18.18
N VAL A 152 5.71 4.78 -17.57
CA VAL A 152 5.76 6.25 -17.38
C VAL A 152 5.78 6.97 -18.72
N HIS A 153 6.57 6.50 -19.69
CA HIS A 153 6.61 7.05 -21.04
C HIS A 153 5.21 6.98 -21.69
N SER A 154 4.57 5.81 -21.65
CA SER A 154 3.24 5.61 -22.22
C SER A 154 2.19 6.50 -21.57
N LEU A 155 2.24 6.67 -20.23
CA LEU A 155 1.36 7.58 -19.49
C LEU A 155 1.49 9.02 -20.00
N LEU A 156 2.71 9.52 -20.17
CA LEU A 156 2.95 10.89 -20.63
C LEU A 156 2.55 11.11 -22.09
N ASP A 157 2.77 10.12 -22.95
CA ASP A 157 2.32 10.16 -24.34
C ASP A 157 0.79 10.21 -24.46
N GLU A 158 0.07 9.37 -23.70
CA GLU A 158 -1.39 9.40 -23.66
C GLU A 158 -1.91 10.71 -23.08
N ALA A 159 -1.30 11.23 -22.01
CA ALA A 159 -1.62 12.54 -21.47
C ALA A 159 -1.44 13.64 -22.52
N ARG A 160 -0.35 13.62 -23.30
CA ARG A 160 -0.11 14.57 -24.39
C ARG A 160 -1.18 14.48 -25.47
N LYS A 161 -1.54 13.26 -25.92
CA LYS A 161 -2.62 13.04 -26.91
C LYS A 161 -3.96 13.60 -26.40
N ALA A 162 -4.22 13.45 -25.10
CA ALA A 162 -5.39 14.00 -24.43
C ALA A 162 -5.29 15.50 -24.11
N LYS A 163 -4.19 16.18 -24.47
CA LYS A 163 -3.89 17.58 -24.13
C LYS A 163 -3.91 17.87 -22.63
N GLN A 164 -3.48 16.89 -21.84
CA GLN A 164 -3.32 16.99 -20.40
C GLN A 164 -1.86 17.23 -20.03
N GLU A 165 -1.64 18.20 -19.14
CA GLU A 165 -0.34 18.56 -18.62
C GLU A 165 -0.09 17.80 -17.31
N ILE A 166 0.40 16.56 -17.40
CA ILE A 166 0.73 15.72 -16.24
C ILE A 166 2.25 15.70 -16.03
N GLN A 167 2.68 15.63 -14.78
CA GLN A 167 4.07 15.38 -14.38
C GLN A 167 4.19 14.15 -13.45
N VAL A 168 5.39 13.61 -13.31
CA VAL A 168 5.67 12.39 -12.55
C VAL A 168 6.79 12.64 -11.56
N LEU A 169 6.51 12.43 -10.27
CA LEU A 169 7.52 12.37 -9.21
C LEU A 169 7.77 10.92 -8.87
N TRP A 170 9.00 10.45 -9.06
CA TRP A 170 9.37 9.06 -8.82
C TRP A 170 10.53 8.97 -7.82
N LYS A 171 10.25 8.40 -6.65
CA LYS A 171 11.27 8.02 -5.67
C LYS A 171 11.82 6.63 -6.02
N MET A 172 13.11 6.54 -6.31
CA MET A 172 13.79 5.30 -6.65
C MET A 172 15.10 5.18 -5.86
N ASN A 173 15.21 4.14 -5.04
CA ASN A 173 16.42 3.89 -4.24
C ASN A 173 17.61 3.50 -5.16
N LYS A 174 18.59 4.39 -5.27
CA LYS A 174 19.80 4.23 -6.10
C LYS A 174 20.86 3.35 -5.42
N SER A 175 20.82 3.24 -4.10
CA SER A 175 21.89 2.60 -3.30
C SER A 175 21.72 1.09 -3.14
N ALA A 176 20.51 0.57 -3.38
CA ALA A 176 20.23 -0.84 -3.19
C ALA A 176 20.43 -1.60 -4.52
N GLY A 177 21.63 -2.15 -4.74
CA GLY A 177 21.83 -3.17 -5.79
C GLY A 177 22.91 -2.92 -6.84
N GLY A 178 23.83 -1.96 -6.67
CA GLY A 178 25.07 -1.88 -7.47
C GLY A 178 24.88 -1.79 -8.99
N GLN A 179 23.75 -1.26 -9.47
CA GLN A 179 23.42 -1.17 -10.90
C GLN A 179 22.99 0.25 -11.29
N GLU A 180 23.80 1.25 -10.92
CA GLU A 180 23.59 2.66 -11.30
C GLU A 180 23.44 2.87 -12.82
N GLU A 181 24.11 2.05 -13.63
CA GLU A 181 24.20 2.20 -15.09
C GLU A 181 22.93 1.72 -15.81
N GLY A 182 22.29 0.66 -15.30
CA GLY A 182 21.02 0.15 -15.84
C GLY A 182 19.83 1.06 -15.52
N GLN A 183 19.88 1.72 -14.36
CA GLN A 183 18.87 2.70 -13.95
C GLN A 183 19.02 4.02 -14.73
N LYS A 184 20.24 4.53 -14.94
CA LYS A 184 20.49 5.70 -15.81
C LYS A 184 20.00 5.47 -17.24
N SER A 185 20.15 4.26 -17.77
CA SER A 185 19.62 3.83 -19.08
C SER A 185 18.09 3.79 -19.11
N ALA A 186 17.44 3.24 -18.09
CA ALA A 186 15.97 3.20 -17.99
C ALA A 186 15.36 4.60 -17.81
N VAL A 187 16.03 5.48 -17.07
CA VAL A 187 15.65 6.89 -16.91
C VAL A 187 15.81 7.66 -18.22
N SER A 188 16.95 7.50 -18.90
CA SER A 188 17.17 8.08 -20.24
C SER A 188 16.12 7.58 -21.25
N SER A 189 15.74 6.29 -21.18
CA SER A 189 14.72 5.71 -22.06
C SER A 189 13.30 6.21 -21.76
N ALA A 190 12.94 6.43 -20.49
CA ALA A 190 11.66 7.06 -20.12
C ALA A 190 11.59 8.53 -20.57
N MET A 191 12.73 9.20 -20.65
CA MET A 191 12.84 10.62 -21.02
C MET A 191 13.02 10.84 -22.53
N ASN A 192 13.47 9.82 -23.28
CA ASN A 192 13.71 9.95 -24.72
C ASN A 192 12.44 10.36 -25.47
N GLY A 193 12.50 11.47 -26.20
CA GLY A 193 11.38 11.99 -27.01
C GLY A 193 10.47 13.00 -26.30
N HIS A 194 10.67 13.24 -24.99
CA HIS A 194 9.98 14.31 -24.28
C HIS A 194 10.86 15.57 -24.33
N ALA A 195 10.50 16.54 -25.17
CA ALA A 195 11.15 17.85 -25.24
C ALA A 195 11.08 18.65 -23.92
N ASP A 196 10.33 18.14 -22.94
CA ASP A 196 9.96 18.79 -21.70
C ASP A 196 10.57 17.99 -20.52
N ASN A 197 11.91 18.06 -20.39
CA ASN A 197 12.70 17.39 -19.33
C ASN A 197 12.23 17.72 -17.90
N ASP A 198 11.35 18.72 -17.73
CA ASP A 198 10.82 19.18 -16.45
C ASP A 198 9.59 18.38 -15.95
N ARG A 199 9.00 17.50 -16.77
CA ARG A 199 7.80 16.72 -16.39
C ARG A 199 8.10 15.47 -15.57
N ILE A 200 9.34 14.99 -15.54
CA ILE A 200 9.72 13.81 -14.77
C ILE A 200 10.79 14.21 -13.77
N ARG A 201 10.51 14.04 -12.48
CA ARG A 201 11.49 14.25 -11.42
C ARG A 201 11.76 12.93 -10.72
N ILE A 202 12.99 12.44 -10.85
CA ILE A 202 13.43 11.19 -10.21
C ILE A 202 14.39 11.53 -9.08
N VAL A 203 14.07 11.07 -7.88
CA VAL A 203 14.83 11.33 -6.66
C VAL A 203 15.20 10.03 -5.98
N ASP A 204 16.38 10.01 -5.36
CA ASP A 204 16.81 8.87 -4.55
C ASP A 204 16.08 8.83 -3.22
N TRP A 205 16.02 10.01 -2.61
CA TRP A 205 15.44 10.23 -1.30
C TRP A 205 14.53 11.47 -1.33
N LEU A 206 13.58 11.51 -0.41
CA LEU A 206 12.67 12.64 -0.22
C LEU A 206 12.99 13.24 1.15
N GLU A 207 13.36 14.52 1.17
CA GLU A 207 13.57 15.27 2.42
C GLU A 207 12.25 15.51 3.15
N THR A 208 11.17 15.70 2.38
CA THR A 208 9.82 15.80 2.91
C THR A 208 9.19 14.43 3.12
N GLU A 209 8.33 14.31 4.12
CA GLU A 209 7.55 13.10 4.37
C GLU A 209 6.58 12.84 3.20
N PRO A 210 6.40 11.59 2.73
CA PRO A 210 5.48 11.29 1.62
C PRO A 210 4.07 11.84 1.81
N ILE A 211 3.55 11.81 3.05
CA ILE A 211 2.24 12.36 3.38
C ILE A 211 2.13 13.87 3.11
N SER A 212 3.23 14.63 3.24
CA SER A 212 3.28 16.06 2.96
C SER A 212 3.15 16.35 1.47
N ILE A 213 3.75 15.51 0.63
CA ILE A 213 3.61 15.55 -0.83
C ILE A 213 2.16 15.27 -1.22
N LEU A 214 1.56 14.23 -0.65
CA LEU A 214 0.16 13.87 -0.91
C LEU A 214 -0.81 14.98 -0.45
N ARG A 215 -0.51 15.63 0.67
CA ARG A 215 -1.27 16.75 1.21
C ARG A 215 -1.16 18.03 0.36
N SER A 216 -0.18 18.14 -0.55
CA SER A 216 0.00 19.33 -1.40
C SER A 216 -1.14 19.57 -2.41
N GLU A 217 -2.08 18.63 -2.55
CA GLU A 217 -3.23 18.67 -3.47
C GLU A 217 -2.87 18.67 -4.96
N ASN A 218 -1.59 18.66 -5.31
CA ASN A 218 -1.14 18.53 -6.70
C ASN A 218 -1.03 17.06 -7.15
N VAL A 219 -1.10 16.10 -6.22
CA VAL A 219 -0.98 14.67 -6.54
C VAL A 219 -2.35 14.10 -6.92
N ILE A 220 -2.48 13.64 -8.17
CA ILE A 220 -3.71 13.05 -8.71
C ILE A 220 -3.73 11.52 -8.68
N CYS A 221 -2.56 10.90 -8.53
CA CYS A 221 -2.43 9.45 -8.47
C CYS A 221 -1.21 9.08 -7.61
N SER A 222 -1.36 8.08 -6.74
CA SER A 222 -0.27 7.51 -5.94
C SER A 222 -0.05 6.05 -6.32
N VAL A 223 1.16 5.76 -6.80
CA VAL A 223 1.63 4.40 -7.07
C VAL A 223 2.52 3.98 -5.90
N ASN A 224 2.09 2.97 -5.15
CA ASN A 224 2.80 2.47 -3.98
C ASN A 224 2.78 0.94 -3.92
N HIS A 225 3.63 0.36 -3.07
CA HIS A 225 3.80 -1.10 -2.93
C HIS A 225 2.72 -1.77 -2.06
N GLY A 226 1.69 -1.03 -1.63
CA GLY A 226 0.64 -1.55 -0.76
C GLY A 226 1.00 -1.66 0.72
N GLY A 227 2.13 -1.07 1.15
CA GLY A 227 2.45 -0.96 2.58
C GLY A 227 1.38 -0.16 3.33
N ALA A 228 1.04 -0.58 4.55
CA ALA A 228 -0.09 -0.03 5.32
C ALA A 228 -0.02 1.50 5.45
N ASN A 229 1.14 2.07 5.80
CA ASN A 229 1.29 3.52 5.95
C ASN A 229 1.04 4.25 4.62
N SER A 230 1.72 3.84 3.54
CA SER A 230 1.57 4.45 2.22
C SER A 230 0.13 4.35 1.71
N TYR A 231 -0.55 3.23 1.99
CA TYR A 231 -1.97 3.06 1.67
C TYR A 231 -2.85 4.06 2.41
N PHE A 232 -2.75 4.16 3.74
CA PHE A 232 -3.60 5.06 4.52
C PHE A 232 -3.30 6.54 4.24
N GLU A 233 -2.06 6.90 3.96
CA GLU A 233 -1.68 8.24 3.51
C GLU A 233 -2.32 8.58 2.15
N ALA A 234 -2.26 7.65 1.19
CA ALA A 234 -2.86 7.83 -0.14
C ALA A 234 -4.39 7.92 -0.06
N VAL A 235 -5.03 7.02 0.70
CA VAL A 235 -6.48 7.08 0.94
C VAL A 235 -6.87 8.43 1.55
N ARG A 236 -6.08 8.97 2.48
CA ARG A 236 -6.41 10.20 3.19
C ARG A 236 -6.45 11.43 2.27
N TYR A 237 -5.61 11.49 1.23
CA TYR A 237 -5.41 12.71 0.44
C TYR A 237 -5.63 12.58 -1.08
N VAL A 238 -5.56 11.37 -1.64
CA VAL A 238 -5.56 11.10 -3.09
C VAL A 238 -6.81 10.36 -3.57
N THR A 239 -7.66 9.85 -2.69
CA THR A 239 -8.95 9.29 -3.12
C THR A 239 -9.73 10.35 -3.89
N LEU A 240 -10.27 9.95 -5.05
CA LEU A 240 -11.04 10.78 -5.98
C LEU A 240 -11.93 11.76 -5.20
N ARG A 241 -11.50 13.03 -5.13
CA ARG A 241 -12.36 14.07 -4.59
C ARG A 241 -13.54 14.16 -5.55
N PRO A 242 -14.79 13.90 -5.14
CA PRO A 242 -15.92 14.31 -5.95
C PRO A 242 -15.80 15.84 -6.08
N THR A 243 -15.48 16.32 -7.28
CA THR A 243 -15.53 17.74 -7.61
C THR A 243 -16.99 18.16 -7.63
N CYS A 244 -17.56 18.36 -6.44
CA CYS A 244 -18.77 19.16 -6.27
C CYS A 244 -18.30 20.55 -5.84
N PRO A 245 -18.38 21.56 -6.72
CA PRO A 245 -18.11 22.93 -6.29
C PRO A 245 -19.13 23.34 -5.23
N PRO A 246 -18.75 24.11 -4.19
CA PRO A 246 -19.73 24.69 -3.28
C PRO A 246 -20.67 25.60 -4.08
N ALA A 247 -21.97 25.43 -3.85
CA ALA A 247 -23.04 26.30 -4.33
C ALA A 247 -22.96 27.70 -3.68
#